data_AF-A0A947GKY8-F1
#
_entry.id   AF-A0A947GKY8-F1
#
_cell.length_a   1.000
_cell.length_b   1.000
_cell.length_c   1.000
_cell.angle_alpha   90.00
_cell.angle_beta   90.00
_cell.angle_gamma   90.00
#
_symmetry.space_group_name_H-M   'P 1'
#
loop_
_entity.id
_entity.type
_entity.pdbx_description
1 polymer ?
#
loop_
_entity_poly.entity_id
_entity_poly.type
_entity_poly.pdbx_seq_one_letter_code
_entity_poly.pdbx_strand_id
1 'polypeptide(L)'
;MKDLQRYILQDKQPVICKDEVTWRTFMNNGDNLLVAQDSAGKFKVVTVFLGFNYGNTEQPSFFQTTCLGVTSEKRPQYAASWEKAMLRHRGAVKCGEMLTEFEAERAAGIDRSWEFIDCHVTPGELQFMLKSEAEALRVMPNDQKHWKRRGRMIIFCFDM
;
A
#
# COMPACT_ATOMS: atom_id res chain seq x y z
N MET A 1 -15.49 -6.20 -31.63
CA MET A 1 -14.79 -5.50 -30.53
C MET A 1 -15.82 -5.25 -29.44
N LYS A 2 -15.56 -5.63 -28.18
CA LYS A 2 -16.41 -5.18 -27.07
C LYS A 2 -16.23 -3.66 -26.97
N ASP A 3 -17.31 -2.90 -27.01
CA ASP A 3 -17.26 -1.47 -26.72
C ASP A 3 -16.68 -1.27 -25.32
N LEU A 4 -15.46 -0.73 -25.27
CA LEU A 4 -14.84 -0.32 -24.01
C LEU A 4 -15.63 0.85 -23.48
N GLN A 5 -16.46 0.57 -22.47
CA GLN A 5 -17.26 1.59 -21.81
C GLN A 5 -16.35 2.66 -21.20
N ARG A 6 -16.66 3.91 -21.49
CA ARG A 6 -15.91 5.09 -21.10
C ARG A 6 -16.46 5.65 -19.79
N TYR A 7 -15.58 6.12 -18.93
CA TYR A 7 -15.90 6.65 -17.62
C TYR A 7 -15.21 8.00 -17.39
N ILE A 8 -15.87 8.87 -16.65
CA ILE A 8 -15.29 10.09 -16.07
C ILE A 8 -15.46 10.03 -14.54
N LEU A 9 -14.77 10.87 -13.79
CA LEU A 9 -15.02 11.03 -12.36
C LEU A 9 -16.00 12.16 -12.10
N GLN A 10 -17.01 11.89 -11.28
CA GLN A 10 -17.88 12.89 -10.67
C GLN A 10 -17.94 12.59 -9.18
N ASP A 11 -17.64 13.59 -8.34
CA ASP A 11 -17.61 13.42 -6.88
C ASP A 11 -16.83 12.18 -6.41
N LYS A 12 -15.66 11.94 -7.04
CA LYS A 12 -14.77 10.79 -6.79
C LYS A 12 -15.35 9.42 -7.19
N GLN A 13 -16.49 9.39 -7.87
CA GLN A 13 -17.12 8.16 -8.36
C GLN A 13 -16.96 8.01 -9.88
N PRO A 14 -16.57 6.83 -10.39
CA PRO A 14 -16.58 6.54 -11.82
C PRO A 14 -18.02 6.52 -12.35
N VAL A 15 -18.33 7.38 -13.32
CA VAL A 15 -19.63 7.43 -13.98
C VAL A 15 -19.48 7.20 -15.47
N ILE A 16 -20.43 6.47 -16.07
CA ILE A 16 -20.42 6.16 -17.50
C ILE A 16 -20.57 7.45 -18.30
N CYS A 17 -19.66 7.68 -19.24
CA CYS A 17 -19.71 8.80 -20.18
C CYS A 17 -20.03 8.29 -21.58
N LYS A 18 -21.21 8.63 -22.10
CA LYS A 18 -21.63 8.25 -23.45
C LYS A 18 -21.11 9.21 -24.53
N ASP A 19 -20.86 10.47 -24.16
CA ASP A 19 -20.35 11.47 -25.09
C ASP A 19 -18.83 11.38 -25.22
N GLU A 20 -18.36 11.10 -26.44
CA GLU A 20 -16.95 10.96 -26.74
C GLU A 20 -16.17 12.25 -26.54
N VAL A 21 -16.77 13.39 -26.89
CA VAL A 21 -16.09 14.69 -26.83
C VAL A 21 -15.87 15.07 -25.37
N THR A 22 -16.90 14.97 -24.53
CA THR A 22 -16.79 15.16 -23.08
C THR A 22 -15.74 14.24 -22.47
N TRP A 23 -15.77 12.94 -22.83
CA TRP A 23 -14.78 12.00 -22.31
C TRP A 23 -13.35 12.37 -22.72
N ARG A 24 -13.10 12.70 -24.00
CA ARG A 24 -11.77 13.11 -24.48
C ARG A 24 -11.29 14.40 -23.79
N THR A 25 -12.16 15.39 -23.65
CA THR A 25 -11.84 16.64 -22.93
C THR A 25 -11.51 16.34 -21.47
N PHE A 26 -12.25 15.44 -20.82
CA PHE A 26 -11.98 15.02 -19.46
C PHE A 26 -10.61 14.35 -19.34
N MET A 27 -10.28 13.40 -20.22
CA MET A 27 -9.03 12.64 -20.20
C MET A 27 -7.80 13.46 -20.60
N ASN A 28 -7.96 14.52 -21.39
CA ASN A 28 -6.86 15.41 -21.79
C ASN A 28 -6.46 16.40 -20.69
N ASN A 29 -7.23 16.50 -19.60
CA ASN A 29 -6.86 17.30 -18.44
C ASN A 29 -6.25 16.39 -17.36
N GLY A 30 -4.94 16.51 -17.14
CA GLY A 30 -4.22 15.69 -16.15
C GLY A 30 -4.75 15.83 -14.72
N ASP A 31 -5.29 16.99 -14.36
CA ASP A 31 -5.84 17.25 -13.02
C ASP A 31 -7.09 16.41 -12.73
N ASN A 32 -7.82 16.02 -13.78
CA ASN A 32 -8.97 15.13 -13.66
C ASN A 32 -8.56 13.66 -13.39
N LEU A 33 -7.34 13.30 -13.77
CA LEU A 33 -6.84 11.92 -13.70
C LEU A 33 -6.01 11.68 -12.45
N LEU A 34 -5.30 12.69 -11.96
CA LEU A 34 -4.44 12.57 -10.80
C LEU A 34 -5.29 12.49 -9.52
N VAL A 35 -5.29 11.33 -8.88
CA VAL A 35 -6.01 11.10 -7.62
C VAL A 35 -5.16 11.49 -6.43
N ALA A 36 -3.90 11.05 -6.42
CA ALA A 36 -2.95 11.34 -5.35
C ALA A 36 -1.51 11.15 -5.86
N GLN A 37 -0.59 11.92 -5.27
CA GLN A 37 0.83 11.82 -5.56
C GLN A 37 1.64 12.21 -4.33
N ASP A 38 2.49 11.28 -3.87
CA ASP A 38 3.30 11.48 -2.68
C ASP A 38 4.72 10.94 -2.89
N SER A 39 5.68 11.57 -2.22
CA SER A 39 7.05 11.08 -2.10
C SER A 39 7.16 10.21 -0.85
N ALA A 40 7.81 9.05 -0.98
CA ALA A 40 8.01 8.09 0.10
C ALA A 40 9.50 7.71 0.15
N GLY A 41 10.30 8.57 0.78
CA GLY A 41 11.76 8.46 0.74
C GLY A 41 12.30 8.58 -0.69
N LYS A 42 12.98 7.54 -1.20
CA LYS A 42 13.46 7.51 -2.59
C LYS A 42 12.39 7.12 -3.62
N PHE A 43 11.21 6.74 -3.17
CA PHE A 43 10.11 6.29 -4.03
C PHE A 43 9.11 7.41 -4.29
N LYS A 44 8.37 7.31 -5.39
CA LYS A 44 7.23 8.18 -5.68
C LYS A 44 6.00 7.35 -5.92
N VAL A 45 4.94 7.58 -5.16
CA VAL A 45 3.67 6.87 -5.29
C VAL A 45 2.70 7.77 -6.04
N VAL A 46 2.10 7.22 -7.10
CA VAL A 46 1.13 7.93 -7.95
C VAL A 46 -0.13 7.08 -8.06
N THR A 47 -1.28 7.67 -7.78
CA THR A 47 -2.58 7.05 -8.05
C THR A 47 -3.32 7.86 -9.10
N VAL A 48 -3.83 7.19 -10.12
CA VAL A 48 -4.56 7.80 -11.24
C VAL A 48 -5.89 7.11 -11.48
N PHE A 49 -6.83 7.85 -12.06
CA PHE A 49 -8.04 7.33 -12.67
C PHE A 49 -7.79 7.01 -14.16
N LEU A 50 -8.32 5.89 -14.63
CA LEU A 50 -7.97 5.30 -15.93
C LEU A 50 -8.91 5.71 -17.07
N GLY A 51 -10.10 6.23 -16.77
CA GLY A 51 -11.12 6.55 -17.79
C GLY A 51 -11.83 5.33 -18.40
N PHE A 52 -11.40 4.12 -18.06
CA PHE A 52 -11.95 2.83 -18.52
C PHE A 52 -11.98 1.82 -17.37
N ASN A 53 -12.82 0.79 -17.50
CA ASN A 53 -12.74 -0.38 -16.64
C ASN A 53 -11.66 -1.35 -17.18
N TYR A 54 -10.50 -1.40 -16.53
CA TYR A 54 -9.41 -2.34 -16.86
C TYR A 54 -9.64 -3.76 -16.30
N GLY A 55 -10.72 -3.95 -15.54
CA GLY A 55 -11.11 -5.23 -14.97
C GLY A 55 -12.26 -5.85 -15.75
N ASN A 56 -13.21 -6.45 -15.02
CA ASN A 56 -14.47 -6.93 -15.59
C ASN A 56 -15.66 -6.33 -14.81
N THR A 57 -16.89 -6.68 -15.19
CA THR A 57 -18.11 -6.14 -14.57
C THR A 57 -18.23 -6.52 -13.10
N GLU A 58 -17.75 -7.69 -12.70
CA GLU A 58 -17.81 -8.20 -11.33
C GLU A 58 -16.67 -7.65 -10.46
N GLN A 59 -15.52 -7.37 -11.09
CA GLN A 59 -14.30 -6.89 -10.46
C GLN A 59 -13.77 -5.67 -11.22
N PRO A 60 -14.44 -4.51 -11.10
CA PRO A 60 -14.03 -3.33 -11.83
C PRO A 60 -12.67 -2.80 -11.34
N SER A 61 -11.92 -2.21 -12.28
CA SER A 61 -10.62 -1.60 -12.04
C SER A 61 -10.56 -0.25 -12.76
N PHE A 62 -10.87 0.82 -12.03
CA PHE A 62 -10.93 2.18 -12.55
C PHE A 62 -9.74 3.04 -12.13
N PHE A 63 -9.06 2.62 -11.06
CA PHE A 63 -7.94 3.34 -10.47
C PHE A 63 -6.69 2.48 -10.50
N GLN A 64 -5.54 3.11 -10.72
CA GLN A 64 -4.24 2.48 -10.73
C GLN A 64 -3.32 3.20 -9.74
N THR A 65 -2.69 2.45 -8.85
CA THR A 65 -1.61 2.94 -7.98
C THR A 65 -0.28 2.32 -8.43
N THR A 66 0.70 3.19 -8.70
CA THR A 66 2.04 2.84 -9.16
C THR A 66 3.07 3.41 -8.19
N CYS A 67 4.07 2.62 -7.83
CA CYS A 67 5.22 3.06 -7.06
C CYS A 67 6.44 3.12 -7.99
N LEU A 68 6.99 4.31 -8.17
CA LEU A 68 8.15 4.60 -9.01
C LEU A 68 9.42 4.61 -8.15
N GLY A 69 10.57 4.29 -8.75
CA GLY A 69 11.86 4.18 -8.05
C GLY A 69 12.22 2.76 -7.58
N VAL A 70 11.45 1.75 -8.00
CA VAL A 70 11.79 0.33 -7.83
C VAL A 70 12.55 -0.19 -9.05
N THR A 71 13.60 -0.99 -8.83
CA THR A 71 14.41 -1.61 -9.90
C THR A 71 13.73 -2.83 -10.52
N SER A 72 12.73 -3.41 -9.84
CA SER A 72 11.92 -4.51 -10.34
C SER A 72 10.56 -4.02 -10.81
N GLU A 73 10.05 -4.62 -11.90
CA GLU A 73 8.72 -4.38 -12.45
C GLU A 73 7.64 -4.76 -11.42
N LYS A 74 7.32 -3.86 -10.49
CA LYS A 74 6.13 -4.04 -9.66
C LYS A 74 4.91 -3.81 -10.53
N ARG A 75 4.06 -4.83 -10.59
CA ARG A 75 2.76 -4.71 -11.23
C ARG A 75 1.96 -3.59 -10.54
N PRO A 76 1.33 -2.69 -11.31
CA PRO A 76 0.45 -1.69 -10.74
C PRO A 76 -0.68 -2.34 -9.94
N GLN A 77 -1.13 -1.65 -8.89
CA GLN A 77 -2.26 -2.11 -8.10
C GLN A 77 -3.55 -1.40 -8.54
N TYR A 78 -4.57 -2.20 -8.84
CA TYR A 78 -5.84 -1.68 -9.31
C TYR A 78 -6.92 -1.65 -8.21
N ALA A 79 -7.82 -0.67 -8.30
CA ALA A 79 -8.96 -0.52 -7.40
C ALA A 79 -10.24 -0.14 -8.16
N ALA A 80 -11.36 -0.60 -7.61
CA ALA A 80 -12.71 -0.32 -8.09
C ALA A 80 -13.24 1.06 -7.64
N SER A 81 -12.86 1.51 -6.44
CA SER A 81 -13.38 2.73 -5.85
C SER A 81 -12.25 3.67 -5.43
N TRP A 82 -12.58 4.95 -5.27
CA TRP A 82 -11.66 5.96 -4.81
C TRP A 82 -11.10 5.64 -3.43
N GLU A 83 -11.94 5.20 -2.49
CA GLU A 83 -11.55 4.89 -1.11
C GLU A 83 -10.52 3.75 -1.09
N LYS A 84 -10.75 2.71 -1.88
CA LYS A 84 -9.82 1.58 -2.02
C LYS A 84 -8.53 2.01 -2.71
N ALA A 85 -8.60 2.91 -3.69
CA ALA A 85 -7.43 3.48 -4.34
C ALA A 85 -6.58 4.30 -3.35
N MET A 86 -7.22 5.15 -2.53
CA MET A 86 -6.56 5.94 -1.48
C MET A 86 -5.98 5.07 -0.35
N LEU A 87 -6.64 3.96 0.01
CA LEU A 87 -6.09 3.02 0.97
C LEU A 87 -4.81 2.36 0.43
N ARG A 88 -4.83 1.91 -0.82
CA ARG A 88 -3.64 1.37 -1.50
C ARG A 88 -2.53 2.42 -1.61
N HIS A 89 -2.88 3.66 -1.93
CA HIS A 89 -1.95 4.77 -2.00
C HIS A 89 -1.21 4.97 -0.68
N ARG A 90 -1.95 5.17 0.43
CA ARG A 90 -1.38 5.34 1.77
C ARG A 90 -0.52 4.15 2.20
N GLY A 91 -0.98 2.93 1.90
CA GLY A 91 -0.20 1.72 2.17
C GLY A 91 1.13 1.71 1.38
N ALA A 92 1.11 2.08 0.11
CA ALA A 92 2.32 2.15 -0.72
C ALA A 92 3.28 3.24 -0.24
N VAL A 93 2.78 4.41 0.17
CA VAL A 93 3.59 5.48 0.77
C VAL A 93 4.26 4.97 2.04
N LYS A 94 3.49 4.38 2.96
CA LYS A 94 4.05 3.90 4.22
C LYS A 94 5.11 2.81 4.03
N CYS A 95 4.87 1.88 3.10
CA CYS A 95 5.85 0.88 2.74
C CYS A 95 7.13 1.50 2.14
N GLY A 96 7.00 2.53 1.31
CA GLY A 96 8.14 3.24 0.73
C GLY A 96 8.99 3.97 1.77
N GLU A 97 8.35 4.62 2.75
CA GLU A 97 9.01 5.23 3.90
C GLU A 97 9.79 4.17 4.70
N MET A 98 9.13 3.09 5.11
CA MET A 98 9.75 2.03 5.92
C MET A 98 10.93 1.37 5.21
N LEU A 99 10.84 1.14 3.89
CA LEU A 99 11.94 0.58 3.12
C LEU A 99 13.12 1.56 3.02
N THR A 100 12.85 2.86 2.92
CA THR A 100 13.89 3.88 2.90
C THR A 100 14.62 3.96 4.25
N GLU A 101 13.87 3.94 5.35
CA GLU A 101 14.43 3.88 6.71
C GLU A 101 15.29 2.62 6.89
N PHE A 102 14.77 1.46 6.49
CA PHE A 102 15.50 0.18 6.58
C PHE A 102 16.81 0.19 5.79
N GLU A 103 16.82 0.76 4.58
CA GLU A 103 18.05 0.89 3.79
C GLU A 103 19.06 1.85 4.45
N ALA A 104 18.60 2.95 5.03
CA ALA A 104 19.46 3.89 5.75
C ALA A 104 20.08 3.25 7.00
N GLU A 105 19.30 2.49 7.76
CA GLU A 105 19.79 1.71 8.91
C GLU A 105 20.84 0.67 8.47
N ARG A 106 20.54 -0.09 7.41
CA ARG A 106 21.48 -1.07 6.85
C ARG A 106 22.78 -0.41 6.39
N ALA A 107 22.71 0.74 5.73
CA ALA A 107 23.89 1.51 5.30
C ALA A 107 24.71 2.04 6.49
N ALA A 108 24.05 2.36 7.60
CA ALA A 108 24.70 2.74 8.85
C ALA A 108 25.24 1.54 9.66
N GLY A 109 25.10 0.30 9.15
CA GLY A 109 25.52 -0.91 9.85
C GLY A 109 24.61 -1.29 11.03
N ILE A 110 23.41 -0.71 11.12
CA ILE A 110 22.42 -1.06 12.14
C ILE A 110 21.68 -2.31 11.67
N ASP A 111 21.90 -3.42 12.37
CA ASP A 111 21.18 -4.67 12.16
C ASP A 111 20.10 -4.86 13.24
N ARG A 112 18.83 -4.70 12.84
CA ARG A 112 17.67 -4.98 13.70
C ARG A 112 17.09 -6.37 13.48
N SER A 113 17.78 -7.24 12.74
CA SER A 113 17.30 -8.60 12.50
C SER A 113 17.27 -9.42 13.79
N TRP A 114 16.32 -10.33 13.85
CA TRP A 114 16.20 -11.30 14.93
C TRP A 114 15.53 -12.56 14.42
N GLU A 115 15.86 -13.66 15.09
CA GLU A 115 15.31 -14.97 14.79
C GLU A 115 14.28 -15.36 15.84
N PHE A 116 13.17 -15.95 15.39
CA PHE A 116 12.25 -16.66 16.26
C PHE A 116 12.38 -18.17 16.03
N ILE A 117 12.16 -18.93 17.09
CA ILE A 117 12.06 -20.39 17.07
C ILE A 117 10.71 -20.80 16.47
N ASP A 118 9.65 -20.06 16.81
CA ASP A 118 8.29 -20.40 16.40
C ASP A 118 7.41 -19.14 16.26
N CYS A 119 6.33 -19.25 15.50
CA CYS A 119 5.36 -18.19 15.25
C CYS A 119 3.93 -18.74 15.29
N HIS A 120 3.07 -18.10 16.07
CA HIS A 120 1.66 -18.46 16.20
C HIS A 120 0.76 -17.27 15.88
N VAL A 121 -0.27 -17.53 15.08
CA VAL A 121 -1.35 -16.59 14.82
C VAL A 121 -2.53 -16.99 15.69
N THR A 122 -2.96 -16.07 16.55
CA THR A 122 -4.19 -16.20 17.35
C THR A 122 -5.10 -15.00 17.04
N PRO A 123 -6.41 -15.08 17.31
CA PRO A 123 -7.30 -13.93 17.10
C PRO A 123 -6.73 -12.67 17.78
N GLY A 124 -6.47 -11.63 16.99
CA GLY A 124 -5.95 -10.35 17.47
C GLY A 124 -4.44 -10.28 17.76
N GLU A 125 -3.70 -11.40 17.72
CA GLU A 125 -2.27 -11.42 18.05
C GLU A 125 -1.43 -12.29 17.08
N LEU A 126 -0.26 -11.78 16.71
CA LEU A 126 0.83 -12.54 16.10
C LEU A 126 1.95 -12.66 17.12
N GLN A 127 2.21 -13.89 17.55
CA GLN A 127 3.12 -14.21 18.64
C GLN A 127 4.38 -14.84 18.06
N PHE A 128 5.54 -14.29 18.40
CA PHE A 128 6.84 -14.79 17.99
C PHE A 128 7.61 -15.28 19.21
N MET A 129 8.04 -16.54 19.20
CA MET A 129 8.77 -17.15 20.29
C MET A 129 10.28 -17.07 20.04
N LEU A 130 11.04 -16.47 20.95
CA LEU A 130 12.49 -16.33 20.82
C LEU A 130 13.25 -17.36 21.66
N LYS A 131 14.57 -17.45 21.43
CA LYS A 131 15.48 -18.36 22.14
C LYS A 131 15.53 -18.11 23.65
N SER A 132 15.37 -16.85 24.08
CA SER A 132 15.42 -16.47 25.49
C SER A 132 14.65 -15.18 25.78
N GLU A 133 14.42 -14.89 27.06
CA GLU A 133 13.84 -13.60 27.47
C GLU A 133 14.77 -12.42 27.21
N ALA A 134 16.09 -12.64 27.33
CA ALA A 134 17.10 -11.62 27.02
C ALA A 134 17.03 -11.22 25.53
N GLU A 135 16.84 -12.19 24.64
CA GLU A 135 16.61 -11.92 23.21
C GLU A 135 15.32 -11.13 23.01
N ALA A 136 14.21 -11.55 23.64
CA ALA A 136 12.94 -10.82 23.57
C ALA A 136 13.06 -9.38 24.10
N LEU A 137 13.88 -9.13 25.12
CA LEU A 137 14.17 -7.77 25.58
C LEU A 137 14.99 -6.97 24.57
N ARG A 138 16.03 -7.59 23.99
CA ARG A 138 16.92 -6.97 23.01
C ARG A 138 16.18 -6.53 21.74
N VAL A 139 15.22 -7.32 21.29
CA VAL A 139 14.54 -7.12 19.99
C VAL A 139 13.22 -6.36 20.10
N MET A 140 12.80 -6.02 21.32
CA MET A 140 11.54 -5.32 21.55
C MET A 140 11.55 -3.97 20.79
N PRO A 141 10.55 -3.71 19.93
CA PRO A 141 10.46 -2.43 19.24
C PRO A 141 10.38 -1.25 20.21
N ASN A 142 11.02 -0.14 19.84
CA ASN A 142 10.94 1.10 20.62
C ASN A 142 9.51 1.65 20.66
N ASP A 143 8.77 1.54 19.55
CA ASP A 143 7.34 1.82 19.50
C ASP A 143 6.55 0.60 19.98
N GLN A 144 6.05 0.68 21.21
CA GLN A 144 5.28 -0.40 21.84
C GLN A 144 3.76 -0.27 21.60
N LYS A 145 3.31 0.67 20.74
CA LYS A 145 1.87 0.90 20.50
C LYS A 145 1.12 -0.38 20.17
N HIS A 146 1.70 -1.21 19.29
CA HIS A 146 1.11 -2.49 18.87
C HIS A 146 1.94 -3.69 19.32
N TRP A 147 2.99 -3.49 20.12
CA TRP A 147 3.92 -4.56 20.49
C TRP A 147 3.90 -4.79 21.99
N LYS A 148 3.76 -6.05 22.40
CA LYS A 148 3.85 -6.50 23.79
C LYS A 148 4.89 -7.60 23.93
N ARG A 149 5.39 -7.79 25.15
CA ARG A 149 6.29 -8.88 25.49
C ARG A 149 5.66 -9.78 26.56
N ARG A 150 5.79 -11.10 26.41
CA ARG A 150 5.41 -12.10 27.43
C ARG A 150 6.54 -13.11 27.58
N GLY A 151 7.39 -12.92 28.60
CA GLY A 151 8.60 -13.74 28.78
C GLY A 151 9.52 -13.66 27.57
N ARG A 152 9.74 -14.82 26.92
CA ARG A 152 10.52 -14.96 25.67
C ARG A 152 9.73 -14.69 24.39
N MET A 153 8.50 -14.19 24.47
CA MET A 153 7.66 -13.90 23.31
C MET A 153 7.57 -12.41 23.02
N ILE A 154 7.68 -12.04 21.75
CA ILE A 154 7.28 -10.75 21.20
C ILE A 154 5.91 -10.93 20.56
N ILE A 155 4.98 -10.01 20.79
CA ILE A 155 3.58 -10.12 20.36
C ILE A 155 3.19 -8.85 19.63
N PHE A 156 2.72 -8.97 18.40
CA PHE A 156 2.10 -7.88 17.67
C PHE A 156 0.57 -7.98 17.79
N CYS A 157 -0.08 -6.94 18.31
CA CYS A 157 -1.52 -6.87 18.51
C CYS A 157 -2.19 -6.12 17.35
N PHE A 158 -3.05 -6.83 16.60
CA PHE A 158 -3.82 -6.29 15.49
C PHE A 158 -5.12 -5.62 15.93
N ASP A 159 -5.69 -6.07 17.05
CA ASP A 159 -6.95 -5.57 17.58
C ASP A 159 -6.70 -4.41 18.55
N MET A 160 -6.74 -3.20 18.02
CA MET A 160 -6.98 -1.96 18.78
C MET A 160 -7.98 -1.08 18.06
#